data_AF-A0AA88L7F3-F1
#
_entry.id   AF-A0AA88L7F3-F1
#
_cell.length_a   1.000
_cell.length_b   1.000
_cell.length_c   1.000
_cell.angle_alpha   90.00
_cell.angle_beta   90.00
_cell.angle_gamma   90.00
#
_symmetry.space_group_name_H-M   'P 1'
#
loop_
_entity.id
_entity.type
_entity.pdbx_description
1 polymer ?
#
loop_
_entity_poly.entity_id
_entity_poly.type
_entity_poly.pdbx_seq_one_letter_code
_entity_poly.pdbx_strand_id
1 'polypeptide(L)'
;MSCNNCEIDLLNGILQFVTDDAILELYYNHGMLLRSKDCSICGRTCVKSEIYFRCQKTRRISIRDGLEFERRKCNFRKSINHRTWLERSRLTLQQNFRFLMIWLQTNASREELAFNNVGISKQTIVDWSMFCREVCIYACHSSTVRFGGKGKLVEIDEAKFGKLKYNRGRIVDGVWVFGGIERSTGNSFMVAVPDRSSATPLGIIRDRIVPAHSRPDAVILE
;
A
#
# COMPACT_ATOMS: atom_id res chain seq x y z
N MET A 1 9.26 4.05 -8.68
CA MET A 1 8.25 4.44 -9.67
C MET A 1 7.75 5.81 -9.26
N SER A 2 8.12 6.86 -10.00
CA SER A 2 7.55 8.20 -9.81
C SER A 2 6.21 8.24 -10.54
N CYS A 3 5.14 8.30 -9.78
CA CYS A 3 3.80 8.42 -10.31
C CYS A 3 3.49 9.90 -10.55
N ASN A 4 3.76 10.38 -11.76
CA ASN A 4 3.41 11.75 -12.15
C ASN A 4 1.98 11.75 -12.72
N ASN A 5 1.09 12.58 -12.16
CA ASN A 5 -0.30 12.79 -12.59
C ASN A 5 -1.31 11.62 -12.36
N CYS A 6 -1.20 10.81 -11.30
CA CYS A 6 -2.32 9.94 -10.88
C CYS A 6 -3.18 10.55 -9.77
N GLU A 7 -3.66 11.77 -9.99
CA GLU A 7 -4.79 12.25 -9.22
C GLU A 7 -6.06 11.64 -9.82
N ILE A 8 -6.49 10.53 -9.24
CA ILE A 8 -7.74 9.86 -9.60
C ILE A 8 -8.70 10.14 -8.46
N ASP A 9 -9.62 11.09 -8.56
CA ASP A 9 -10.67 11.28 -7.55
C ASP A 9 -11.73 10.16 -7.59
N LEU A 10 -12.65 10.16 -6.62
CA LEU A 10 -13.59 9.05 -6.43
C LEU A 10 -14.50 8.86 -7.64
N LEU A 11 -15.03 9.97 -8.16
CA LEU A 11 -16.00 9.96 -9.23
C LEU A 11 -15.31 9.59 -10.54
N ASN A 12 -14.19 10.25 -10.86
CA ASN A 12 -13.40 9.95 -12.04
C ASN A 12 -12.85 8.53 -12.01
N GLY A 13 -12.42 8.03 -10.85
CA GLY A 13 -11.99 6.66 -10.69
C GLY A 13 -13.11 5.65 -10.97
N ILE A 14 -14.30 5.86 -10.42
CA ILE A 14 -15.44 4.97 -10.67
C ILE A 14 -15.87 4.98 -12.15
N LEU A 15 -15.84 6.15 -12.79
CA LEU A 15 -16.25 6.31 -14.20
C LEU A 15 -15.20 5.81 -15.20
N GLN A 16 -13.91 6.01 -14.92
CA GLN A 16 -12.82 5.63 -15.81
C GLN A 16 -12.50 4.13 -15.75
N PHE A 17 -12.63 3.53 -14.57
CA PHE A 17 -12.21 2.15 -14.32
C PHE A 17 -13.40 1.18 -14.21
N VAL A 18 -14.36 1.33 -15.13
CA VAL A 18 -15.55 0.47 -15.21
C VAL A 18 -15.21 -0.93 -15.72
N THR A 19 -14.13 -1.08 -16.51
CA THR A 19 -13.72 -2.36 -17.09
C THR A 19 -12.52 -2.96 -16.37
N ASP A 20 -12.43 -4.29 -16.35
CA ASP A 20 -11.30 -4.99 -15.74
C ASP A 20 -9.98 -4.68 -16.43
N ASP A 21 -9.97 -4.48 -17.76
CA ASP A 21 -8.74 -4.16 -18.50
C ASP A 21 -8.16 -2.80 -18.10
N ALA A 22 -9.01 -1.79 -17.85
CA ALA A 22 -8.55 -0.48 -17.36
C ALA A 22 -7.91 -0.61 -15.96
N ILE A 23 -8.52 -1.38 -15.06
CA ILE A 23 -7.97 -1.62 -13.71
C ILE A 23 -6.67 -2.43 -13.81
N LEU A 24 -6.61 -3.44 -14.67
CA LEU A 24 -5.39 -4.23 -14.87
C LEU A 24 -4.23 -3.35 -15.32
N GLU A 25 -4.45 -2.47 -16.29
CA GLU A 25 -3.41 -1.54 -16.75
C GLU A 25 -2.96 -0.59 -15.65
N LEU A 26 -3.88 -0.05 -14.84
CA LEU A 26 -3.52 0.71 -13.64
C LEU A 26 -2.64 -0.14 -12.70
N TYR A 27 -3.07 -1.35 -12.38
CA TYR A 27 -2.36 -2.21 -11.43
C TYR A 27 -0.98 -2.62 -11.94
N TYR A 28 -0.80 -2.78 -13.25
CA TYR A 28 0.51 -3.00 -13.86
C TYR A 28 1.39 -1.76 -13.78
N ASN A 29 0.86 -0.58 -14.10
CA ASN A 29 1.61 0.68 -14.09
C ASN A 29 2.07 1.08 -12.69
N HIS A 30 1.32 0.69 -11.66
CA HIS A 30 1.65 0.96 -10.26
C HIS A 30 2.34 -0.22 -9.55
N GLY A 31 2.65 -1.31 -10.25
CA GLY A 31 3.33 -2.47 -9.67
C GLY A 31 2.51 -3.29 -8.67
N MET A 32 1.19 -3.09 -8.61
CA MET A 32 0.26 -3.95 -7.85
C MET A 32 0.14 -5.34 -8.47
N LEU A 33 0.34 -5.44 -9.79
CA LEU A 33 0.38 -6.69 -10.55
C LEU A 33 1.60 -6.70 -11.48
N LEU A 34 2.02 -7.91 -11.88
CA LEU A 34 3.13 -8.11 -12.81
C LEU A 34 2.60 -8.30 -14.24
N ARG A 35 3.25 -7.69 -15.24
CA ARG A 35 2.90 -7.91 -16.66
C ARG A 35 3.33 -9.28 -17.18
N SER A 36 4.39 -9.82 -16.60
CA SER A 36 4.95 -11.11 -16.98
C SER A 36 5.55 -11.82 -15.78
N LYS A 37 5.77 -13.13 -15.93
CA LYS A 37 6.44 -13.95 -14.93
C LYS A 37 7.24 -15.04 -15.62
N ASP A 38 8.45 -15.28 -15.13
CA ASP A 38 9.29 -16.34 -15.68
C ASP A 38 8.82 -17.72 -15.20
N CYS A 39 8.81 -18.66 -16.14
CA CYS A 39 8.49 -20.05 -15.88
C CYS A 39 9.63 -20.71 -15.10
N SER A 40 9.38 -21.07 -13.85
CA SER A 40 10.36 -21.74 -12.98
C SER A 40 10.80 -23.12 -13.47
N ILE A 41 10.14 -23.69 -14.49
CA ILE A 41 10.45 -25.03 -15.02
C ILE A 41 11.30 -24.96 -16.31
N CYS A 42 11.25 -23.85 -17.06
CA CYS A 42 11.93 -23.77 -18.37
C CYS A 42 12.59 -22.43 -18.69
N GLY A 43 12.50 -21.44 -17.79
CA GLY A 43 13.07 -20.10 -17.96
C GLY A 43 12.31 -19.18 -18.90
N ARG A 44 11.25 -19.64 -19.58
CA ARG A 44 10.49 -18.80 -20.52
C ARG A 44 9.68 -17.73 -19.78
N THR A 45 9.82 -16.47 -20.16
CA THR A 45 8.94 -15.38 -19.74
C THR A 45 7.52 -15.61 -20.27
N CYS A 46 6.54 -15.61 -19.36
CA CYS A 46 5.14 -15.85 -19.67
C CYS A 46 4.34 -14.57 -19.44
N VAL A 47 3.57 -14.16 -20.45
CA VAL A 47 2.54 -13.12 -20.34
C VAL A 47 1.22 -13.72 -19.85
N LYS A 48 0.30 -12.88 -19.35
CA LYS A 48 -0.99 -13.36 -18.87
C LYS A 48 -1.80 -14.01 -20.02
N SER A 49 -2.50 -15.08 -19.68
CA SER A 49 -3.59 -15.68 -20.43
C SER A 49 -4.76 -15.74 -19.46
N GLU A 50 -5.80 -14.94 -19.72
CA GLU A 50 -6.87 -14.67 -18.75
C GLU A 50 -6.28 -14.12 -17.43
N ILE A 51 -6.48 -14.81 -16.31
CA ILE A 51 -5.98 -14.47 -14.97
C ILE A 51 -4.78 -15.33 -14.54
N TYR A 52 -4.11 -16.01 -15.48
CA TYR A 52 -2.96 -16.88 -15.19
C TYR A 52 -1.76 -16.56 -16.08
N PHE A 53 -0.56 -16.66 -15.52
CA PHE A 53 0.65 -16.92 -16.29
C PHE A 53 0.72 -18.41 -16.62
N ARG A 54 0.61 -18.75 -17.90
CA ARG A 54 0.72 -20.13 -18.39
C ARG A 54 1.87 -20.26 -19.38
N CYS A 55 2.77 -21.22 -19.13
CA CYS A 55 3.85 -21.49 -20.07
C CYS A 55 3.33 -22.28 -21.27
N GLN A 56 3.55 -21.75 -22.47
CA GLN A 56 3.16 -22.40 -23.74
C GLN A 56 4.33 -23.17 -24.39
N LYS A 57 5.44 -23.39 -23.67
CA LYS A 57 6.59 -24.14 -24.20
C LYS A 57 6.26 -25.63 -24.22
N THR A 58 6.46 -26.27 -25.37
CA THR A 58 6.41 -27.73 -25.51
C THR A 58 7.83 -28.28 -25.52
N ARG A 59 8.08 -29.37 -24.80
CA ARG A 59 9.36 -30.08 -24.80
C ARG A 59 9.17 -31.45 -25.43
N ARG A 60 10.21 -31.93 -26.11
CA ARG A 60 10.30 -33.29 -26.62
C ARG A 60 10.95 -34.13 -25.53
N ILE A 61 10.26 -35.16 -25.06
CA ILE A 61 10.72 -36.05 -24.00
C ILE A 61 10.96 -37.42 -24.62
N SER A 62 12.14 -37.99 -24.37
CA SER A 62 12.45 -39.37 -24.70
C SER A 62 11.57 -40.32 -23.87
N ILE A 63 11.00 -41.30 -24.54
CA ILE A 63 10.28 -42.43 -23.94
C ILE A 63 10.86 -43.72 -24.53
N ARG A 64 10.70 -44.85 -23.83
CA ARG A 64 11.27 -46.16 -24.22
C ARG A 64 12.77 -46.05 -24.53
N ASP A 65 13.55 -45.55 -23.57
CA ASP A 65 15.02 -45.46 -23.63
C ASP A 65 15.58 -44.77 -24.89
N GLY A 66 14.86 -43.80 -25.46
CA GLY A 66 15.33 -43.02 -26.62
C GLY A 66 14.81 -43.48 -27.97
N LEU A 67 14.03 -44.57 -28.00
CA LEU A 67 13.45 -45.10 -29.24
C LEU A 67 12.24 -44.29 -29.70
N GLU A 68 11.52 -43.67 -28.78
CA GLU A 68 10.34 -42.86 -29.07
C GLU A 68 10.40 -41.50 -28.38
N PHE A 69 9.64 -40.54 -28.92
CA PHE A 69 9.60 -39.19 -28.37
C PHE A 69 8.17 -38.67 -28.26
N GLU A 70 7.82 -38.16 -27.09
CA GLU A 70 6.53 -37.52 -26.83
C GLU A 70 6.70 -36.00 -26.73
N ARG A 71 5.74 -35.24 -27.27
CA ARG A 71 5.67 -33.79 -27.08
C ARG A 71 4.82 -33.48 -25.85
N ARG A 72 5.44 -32.99 -24.77
CA ARG A 72 4.72 -32.54 -23.56
C ARG A 72 4.75 -31.03 -23.40
N LYS A 73 3.59 -30.44 -23.14
CA LYS A 73 3.48 -29.02 -22.77
C LYS A 73 4.00 -28.80 -21.36
N CYS A 74 4.68 -27.67 -21.15
CA CYS A 74 5.06 -27.23 -19.82
C CYS A 74 3.80 -27.01 -18.97
N ASN A 75 3.78 -27.60 -17.78
CA ASN A 75 2.66 -27.50 -16.84
C ASN A 75 2.75 -26.29 -15.90
N PHE A 76 3.68 -25.35 -16.15
CA PHE A 76 3.79 -24.14 -15.34
C PHE A 76 2.53 -23.28 -15.49
N ARG A 77 1.86 -23.05 -14.35
CA ARG A 77 0.70 -22.18 -14.23
C ARG A 77 0.72 -21.48 -12.88
N LYS A 78 0.60 -20.14 -12.88
CA LYS A 78 0.47 -19.33 -11.66
C LYS A 78 -0.58 -18.24 -11.87
N SER A 79 -1.34 -17.91 -10.83
CA SER A 79 -2.27 -16.77 -10.87
C SER A 79 -1.50 -15.45 -11.11
N ILE A 80 -2.13 -14.49 -11.76
CA ILE A 80 -1.60 -13.12 -11.86
C ILE A 80 -1.37 -12.48 -10.48
N ASN A 81 -2.14 -12.90 -9.47
CA ASN A 81 -2.03 -12.43 -8.09
C ASN A 81 -0.92 -13.12 -7.28
N HIS A 82 -0.27 -14.16 -7.82
CA HIS A 82 0.71 -14.93 -7.04
C HIS A 82 1.92 -14.07 -6.70
N ARG A 83 2.27 -13.98 -5.41
CA ARG A 83 3.28 -13.05 -4.85
C ARG A 83 3.00 -11.58 -5.16
N THR A 84 1.74 -11.17 -5.10
CA THR A 84 1.35 -9.75 -5.13
C THR A 84 0.46 -9.45 -3.94
N TRP A 85 0.13 -8.16 -3.73
CA TRP A 85 -0.79 -7.73 -2.69
C TRP A 85 -2.20 -8.35 -2.81
N LEU A 86 -2.55 -8.88 -3.99
CA LEU A 86 -3.84 -9.52 -4.26
C LEU A 86 -3.80 -11.04 -4.08
N GLU A 87 -2.69 -11.61 -3.59
CA GLU A 87 -2.55 -13.05 -3.38
C GLU A 87 -3.62 -13.55 -2.39
N ARG A 88 -4.29 -14.66 -2.73
CA ARG A 88 -5.39 -15.27 -1.94
C ARG A 88 -6.63 -14.39 -1.76
N SER A 89 -6.69 -13.21 -2.38
CA SER A 89 -7.91 -12.42 -2.46
C SER A 89 -9.04 -13.23 -3.11
N ARG A 90 -10.23 -13.13 -2.51
CA ARG A 90 -11.50 -13.59 -3.12
C ARG A 90 -12.29 -12.44 -3.75
N LEU A 91 -11.80 -11.21 -3.64
CA LEU A 91 -12.42 -10.06 -4.28
C LEU A 91 -12.20 -10.12 -5.79
N THR A 92 -13.22 -9.75 -6.55
CA THR A 92 -13.03 -9.43 -7.97
C THR A 92 -12.14 -8.20 -8.13
N LEU A 93 -11.59 -7.99 -9.32
CA LEU A 93 -10.76 -6.83 -9.61
C LEU A 93 -11.52 -5.51 -9.38
N GLN A 94 -12.78 -5.46 -9.84
CA GLN A 94 -13.72 -4.35 -9.57
C GLN A 94 -13.94 -4.10 -8.08
N GLN A 95 -14.23 -5.15 -7.31
CA GLN A 95 -14.48 -5.00 -5.87
C GLN A 95 -13.25 -4.45 -5.15
N ASN A 96 -12.07 -4.98 -5.49
CA ASN A 96 -10.82 -4.53 -4.91
C ASN A 96 -10.53 -3.06 -5.25
N PHE A 97 -10.68 -2.67 -6.52
CA PHE A 97 -10.47 -1.29 -6.94
C PHE A 97 -11.45 -0.32 -6.27
N ARG A 98 -12.75 -0.61 -6.27
CA ARG A 98 -13.77 0.24 -5.63
C ARG A 98 -13.55 0.37 -4.14
N PHE A 99 -13.17 -0.73 -3.47
CA PHE A 99 -12.81 -0.69 -2.05
C PHE A 99 -11.62 0.26 -1.81
N LEU A 100 -10.55 0.15 -2.60
CA LEU A 100 -9.38 1.03 -2.48
C LEU A 100 -9.75 2.50 -2.69
N MET A 101 -10.55 2.80 -3.71
CA MET A 101 -11.00 4.16 -3.99
C MET A 101 -11.78 4.76 -2.82
N ILE A 102 -12.75 4.02 -2.27
CA ILE A 102 -13.49 4.45 -1.08
C ILE A 102 -12.54 4.64 0.10
N TRP A 103 -11.66 3.66 0.35
CA TRP A 103 -10.79 3.68 1.53
C TRP A 103 -9.78 4.83 1.52
N LEU A 104 -9.24 5.18 0.34
CA LEU A 104 -8.25 6.24 0.17
C LEU A 104 -8.86 7.64 0.19
N GLN A 105 -10.14 7.79 -0.15
CA GLN A 105 -10.73 9.10 -0.43
C GLN A 105 -11.89 9.48 0.49
N THR A 106 -12.32 8.55 1.33
CA THR A 106 -13.37 8.81 2.31
C THR A 106 -12.81 8.65 3.72
N ASN A 107 -13.01 9.69 4.52
CA ASN A 107 -12.55 9.71 5.91
C ASN A 107 -13.62 9.12 6.84
N ALA A 108 -14.81 9.71 6.83
CA ALA A 108 -15.99 9.25 7.57
C ALA A 108 -16.75 8.19 6.77
N SER A 109 -17.42 7.28 7.49
CA SER A 109 -18.32 6.24 6.96
C SER A 109 -17.73 5.29 5.91
N ARG A 110 -16.39 5.19 5.78
CA ARG A 110 -15.73 4.31 4.78
C ARG A 110 -16.23 2.87 4.83
N GLU A 111 -16.47 2.31 6.02
CA GLU A 111 -16.92 0.93 6.17
C GLU A 111 -18.37 0.78 5.70
N GLU A 112 -19.22 1.76 5.99
CA GLU A 112 -20.62 1.78 5.55
C GLU A 112 -20.72 1.99 4.04
N LEU A 113 -19.95 2.92 3.49
CA LEU A 113 -19.86 3.14 2.04
C LEU A 113 -19.35 1.90 1.31
N ALA A 114 -18.30 1.25 1.83
CA ALA A 114 -17.79 0.01 1.25
C ALA A 114 -18.83 -1.10 1.31
N PHE A 115 -19.53 -1.25 2.44
CA PHE A 115 -20.57 -2.27 2.62
C PHE A 115 -21.73 -2.07 1.66
N ASN A 116 -22.23 -0.84 1.53
CA ASN A 116 -23.40 -0.53 0.71
C ASN A 116 -23.10 -0.53 -0.80
N ASN A 117 -21.87 -0.19 -1.23
CA ASN A 117 -21.57 0.06 -2.65
C ASN A 117 -20.68 -0.99 -3.32
N VAL A 118 -19.94 -1.81 -2.57
CA VAL A 118 -18.96 -2.76 -3.14
C VAL A 118 -19.48 -4.21 -3.12
N GLY A 119 -20.47 -4.52 -2.28
CA GLY A 119 -21.04 -5.86 -2.18
C GLY A 119 -20.08 -6.87 -1.54
N ILE A 120 -19.34 -6.44 -0.51
CA ILE A 120 -18.40 -7.26 0.26
C ILE A 120 -18.83 -7.33 1.72
N SER A 121 -18.51 -8.42 2.41
CA SER A 121 -18.91 -8.60 3.81
C SER A 121 -18.20 -7.62 4.74
N LYS A 122 -18.83 -7.31 5.88
CA LYS A 122 -18.22 -6.48 6.92
C LYS A 122 -16.86 -7.03 7.39
N GLN A 123 -16.74 -8.35 7.51
CA GLN A 123 -15.47 -8.98 7.88
C GLN A 123 -14.38 -8.69 6.83
N THR A 124 -14.71 -8.87 5.55
CA THR A 124 -13.77 -8.56 4.46
C THR A 124 -13.38 -7.08 4.45
N ILE A 125 -14.31 -6.15 4.71
CA ILE A 125 -14.01 -4.72 4.81
C ILE A 125 -13.00 -4.43 5.93
N VAL A 126 -13.18 -5.05 7.10
CA VAL A 126 -12.25 -4.90 8.22
C VAL A 126 -10.88 -5.44 7.87
N ASP A 127 -10.80 -6.66 7.32
CA ASP A 127 -9.54 -7.31 6.95
C ASP A 127 -8.77 -6.49 5.90
N TRP A 128 -9.46 -6.05 4.84
CA TRP A 128 -8.84 -5.23 3.79
C TRP A 128 -8.45 -3.84 4.28
N SER A 129 -9.22 -3.27 5.21
CA SER A 129 -8.84 -2.00 5.86
C SER A 129 -7.57 -2.18 6.70
N MET A 130 -7.37 -3.35 7.32
CA MET A 130 -6.12 -3.66 8.01
C MET A 130 -4.95 -3.76 7.03
N PHE A 131 -5.10 -4.46 5.90
CA PHE A 131 -4.05 -4.53 4.87
C PHE A 131 -3.65 -3.16 4.33
N CYS A 132 -4.61 -2.25 4.13
CA CYS A 132 -4.31 -0.87 3.71
C CYS A 132 -3.54 -0.11 4.80
N ARG A 133 -3.94 -0.24 6.08
CA ARG A 133 -3.23 0.38 7.20
C ARG A 133 -1.80 -0.13 7.34
N GLU A 134 -1.57 -1.43 7.16
CA GLU A 134 -0.22 -2.02 7.19
C GLU A 134 0.69 -1.40 6.13
N VAL A 135 0.18 -1.17 4.91
CA VAL A 135 0.93 -0.47 3.86
C VAL A 135 1.25 0.97 4.26
N CYS A 136 0.30 1.71 4.83
CA CYS A 136 0.54 3.06 5.33
C CYS A 136 1.58 3.10 6.44
N ILE A 137 1.49 2.17 7.41
CA ILE A 137 2.47 2.03 8.50
C ILE A 137 3.85 1.74 7.92
N TYR A 138 3.96 0.78 7.00
CA TYR A 138 5.22 0.47 6.32
C TYR A 138 5.80 1.69 5.60
N ALA A 139 4.98 2.44 4.85
CA ALA A 139 5.42 3.65 4.16
C ALA A 139 5.93 4.72 5.15
N CYS A 140 5.23 4.93 6.27
CA CYS A 140 5.63 5.89 7.30
C CYS A 140 6.92 5.48 8.02
N HIS A 141 7.11 4.19 8.31
CA HIS A 141 8.32 3.68 8.96
C HIS A 141 9.53 3.56 8.03
N SER A 142 9.31 3.27 6.74
CA SER A 142 10.37 3.11 5.75
C SER A 142 10.95 4.44 5.27
N SER A 143 10.26 5.55 5.54
CA SER A 143 10.77 6.88 5.24
C SER A 143 11.93 7.23 6.18
N THR A 144 13.14 7.25 5.65
CA THR A 144 14.36 7.77 6.30
C THR A 144 14.67 9.20 5.88
N VAL A 145 13.84 9.78 5.02
CA VAL A 145 14.06 11.11 4.46
C VAL A 145 13.84 12.14 5.54
N ARG A 146 14.87 12.95 5.79
CA ARG A 146 14.71 14.20 6.54
C ARG A 146 14.08 15.24 5.63
N PHE A 147 13.03 15.90 6.09
CA PHE A 147 12.29 16.90 5.31
C PHE A 147 12.21 18.23 6.07
N GLY A 148 11.65 19.26 5.44
CA GLY A 148 11.74 20.63 5.94
C GLY A 148 12.91 21.40 5.30
N GLY A 149 13.52 22.29 6.07
CA GLY A 149 14.54 23.19 5.58
C GLY A 149 13.99 24.53 5.09
N LYS A 150 14.86 25.36 4.50
CA LYS A 150 14.53 26.74 4.14
C LYS A 150 13.34 26.79 3.16
N GLY A 151 12.28 27.52 3.53
CA GLY A 151 11.08 27.70 2.71
C GLY A 151 10.12 26.52 2.72
N LYS A 152 10.30 25.55 3.63
CA LYS A 152 9.40 24.41 3.82
C LYS A 152 8.63 24.56 5.14
N LEU A 153 7.33 24.32 5.08
CA LEU A 153 6.45 24.30 6.24
C LEU A 153 6.25 22.85 6.70
N VAL A 154 6.67 22.56 7.93
CA VAL A 154 6.46 21.27 8.58
C VAL A 154 5.47 21.48 9.71
N GLU A 155 4.36 20.74 9.67
CA GLU A 155 3.40 20.65 10.76
C GLU A 155 3.79 19.48 11.64
N ILE A 156 3.74 19.67 12.96
CA ILE A 156 4.08 18.67 13.97
C ILE A 156 2.86 18.52 14.88
N ASP A 157 2.55 17.30 15.27
CA ASP A 157 1.45 17.02 16.18
C ASP A 157 1.75 15.84 17.12
N GLU A 158 1.07 15.84 18.26
CA GLU A 158 1.11 14.81 19.28
C GLU A 158 -0.28 14.25 19.56
N ALA A 159 -0.45 12.95 19.33
CA ALA A 159 -1.70 12.26 19.63
C ALA A 159 -1.47 11.10 20.61
N LYS A 160 -2.31 11.01 21.65
CA LYS A 160 -2.35 9.84 22.51
C LYS A 160 -3.39 8.85 21.99
N PHE A 161 -2.96 7.67 21.60
CA PHE A 161 -3.83 6.58 21.15
C PHE A 161 -4.02 5.57 22.27
N GLY A 162 -5.27 5.27 22.63
CA GLY A 162 -5.51 4.34 23.72
C GLY A 162 -6.97 4.13 24.03
N LYS A 163 -7.25 3.25 25.01
CA LYS A 163 -8.62 2.99 25.43
C LYS A 163 -9.11 4.12 26.33
N LEU A 164 -10.28 4.63 25.99
CA LEU A 164 -11.06 5.51 26.85
C LEU A 164 -11.58 4.71 28.05
N LYS A 165 -11.59 5.32 29.24
CA LYS A 165 -12.17 4.68 30.43
C LYS A 165 -13.68 4.51 30.21
N TYR A 166 -14.18 3.27 30.14
CA TYR A 166 -15.58 2.98 29.83
C TYR A 166 -16.08 3.54 28.47
N ASN A 167 -15.21 3.65 27.46
CA ASN A 167 -15.51 4.31 26.17
C ASN A 167 -15.98 5.78 26.34
N ARG A 168 -15.63 6.44 27.45
CA ARG A 168 -16.00 7.83 27.76
C ARG A 168 -14.81 8.59 28.37
N GLY A 169 -14.80 9.91 28.21
CA GLY A 169 -13.86 10.79 28.91
C GLY A 169 -12.45 10.80 28.31
N ARG A 170 -11.42 10.87 29.17
CA ARG A 170 -10.00 11.00 28.79
C ARG A 170 -9.38 9.62 28.49
N ILE A 171 -8.43 9.59 27.55
CA ILE A 171 -7.60 8.40 27.28
C ILE A 171 -6.63 8.17 28.46
N VAL A 172 -6.92 7.15 29.27
CA VAL A 172 -6.16 6.87 30.49
C VAL A 172 -4.90 6.06 30.17
N ASP A 173 -5.06 5.00 29.39
CA ASP A 173 -3.99 4.07 29.01
C ASP A 173 -3.81 4.07 27.49
N GLY A 174 -2.58 4.28 27.01
CA GLY A 174 -2.32 4.48 25.60
C GLY A 174 -0.89 4.90 25.26
N VAL A 175 -0.57 4.74 23.98
CA VAL A 175 0.72 5.09 23.35
C VAL A 175 0.64 6.52 22.84
N TRP A 176 1.64 7.33 23.18
CA TRP A 176 1.82 8.63 22.54
C TRP A 176 2.45 8.42 21.17
N VAL A 177 1.96 9.13 20.17
CA VAL A 177 2.54 9.15 18.83
C VAL A 177 2.86 10.59 18.49
N PHE A 178 4.13 10.82 18.20
CA PHE A 178 4.66 12.08 17.72
C PHE A 178 4.80 11.99 16.20
N GLY A 179 4.23 12.94 15.47
CA GLY A 179 4.23 12.93 14.01
C GLY A 179 4.56 14.28 13.43
N GLY A 180 4.91 14.28 12.14
CA GLY A 180 5.04 15.51 11.38
C GLY A 180 4.85 15.28 9.89
N ILE A 181 4.43 16.33 9.18
CA ILE A 181 4.20 16.33 7.74
C ILE A 181 4.70 17.63 7.10
N GLU A 182 5.45 17.51 6.00
CA GLU A 182 5.78 18.66 5.16
C GLU A 182 4.64 18.93 4.18
N ARG A 183 3.98 20.09 4.29
CA ARG A 183 2.79 20.39 3.47
C ARG A 183 3.03 20.36 1.97
N SER A 184 4.22 20.75 1.53
CA SER A 184 4.53 20.85 0.10
C SER A 184 4.76 19.51 -0.59
N THR A 185 5.16 18.46 0.16
CA THR A 185 5.52 17.15 -0.42
C THR A 185 4.67 16.02 0.13
N GLY A 186 3.97 16.21 1.25
CA GLY A 186 3.28 15.15 1.97
C GLY A 186 4.21 14.17 2.69
N ASN A 187 5.53 14.39 2.65
CA ASN A 187 6.49 13.59 3.40
C ASN A 187 6.16 13.67 4.88
N SER A 188 6.02 12.52 5.53
CA SER A 188 5.61 12.44 6.93
C SER A 188 6.39 11.39 7.71
N PHE A 189 6.38 11.53 9.04
CA PHE A 189 6.81 10.50 9.98
C PHE A 189 5.76 10.35 11.09
N MET A 190 5.70 9.16 11.67
CA MET A 190 4.97 8.87 12.90
C MET A 190 5.83 7.96 13.78
N VAL A 191 6.05 8.38 15.03
CA VAL A 191 6.90 7.68 15.99
C VAL A 191 6.14 7.48 17.29
N ALA A 192 5.99 6.24 17.71
CA ALA A 192 5.49 5.92 19.04
C ALA A 192 6.54 6.33 20.09
N VAL A 193 6.12 7.12 21.09
CA VAL A 193 6.99 7.63 22.15
C VAL A 193 6.51 7.16 23.52
N PRO A 194 7.44 6.80 24.43
CA PRO A 194 7.09 6.28 25.76
C PRO A 194 6.54 7.37 26.69
N ASP A 195 6.96 8.62 26.50
CA ASP A 195 6.57 9.76 27.32
C ASP A 195 6.57 11.06 26.49
N ARG A 196 5.94 12.10 27.07
CA ARG A 196 5.83 13.46 26.50
C ARG A 196 6.90 14.42 27.04
N SER A 197 8.00 13.91 27.59
CA SER A 197 9.05 14.79 28.07
C SER A 197 9.65 15.53 26.87
N SER A 198 9.92 16.83 27.01
CA SER A 198 10.40 17.65 25.88
C SER A 198 11.65 17.09 25.21
N ALA A 199 12.48 16.33 25.93
CA ALA A 199 13.66 15.67 25.39
C ALA A 199 13.33 14.70 24.24
N THR A 200 12.22 13.96 24.32
CA THR A 200 11.85 12.94 23.33
C THR A 200 11.39 13.56 22.00
N PRO A 201 10.37 14.45 21.94
CA PRO A 201 10.01 15.16 20.73
C PRO A 201 11.16 15.96 20.13
N LEU A 202 11.95 16.68 20.95
CA LEU A 202 13.09 17.46 20.46
C LEU A 202 14.16 16.58 19.80
N GLY A 203 14.42 15.40 20.35
CA GLY A 203 15.29 14.40 19.71
C GLY A 203 14.78 13.98 18.33
N ILE A 204 13.49 13.63 18.24
CA ILE A 204 12.87 13.21 16.98
C ILE A 204 12.89 14.33 15.94
N ILE A 205 12.57 15.56 16.33
CA ILE A 205 12.67 16.74 15.46
C ILE A 205 14.09 16.88 14.91
N ARG A 206 15.11 16.78 15.77
CA ARG A 206 16.51 16.89 15.38
C ARG A 206 16.98 15.75 14.48
N ASP A 207 16.30 14.61 14.50
CA ASP A 207 16.62 13.47 13.64
C ASP A 207 15.86 13.51 12.31
N ARG A 208 14.62 14.01 12.31
CA ARG A 208 13.67 13.91 11.19
C ARG A 208 13.50 15.20 10.40
N ILE A 209 13.75 16.36 10.99
CA ILE A 209 13.48 17.67 10.38
C ILE A 209 14.78 18.39 10.09
N VAL A 210 14.90 18.97 8.90
CA VAL A 210 16.00 19.85 8.52
C VAL A 210 15.67 21.27 9.01
N PRO A 211 16.55 21.93 9.79
CA PRO A 211 16.30 23.29 10.26
C PRO A 211 16.17 24.29 9.09
N ALA A 212 15.25 25.25 9.22
CA ALA A 212 15.08 26.33 8.25
C ALA A 212 16.29 27.30 8.20
N HIS A 213 17.06 27.35 9.30
CA HIS A 213 18.25 28.17 9.44
C HIS A 213 19.42 27.31 9.94
N SER A 214 20.58 27.47 9.32
CA SER A 214 21.86 26.87 9.75
C SER A 214 22.45 27.57 10.98
N ARG A 215 21.62 27.88 11.99
CA ARG A 215 22.09 28.36 13.29
C ARG A 215 21.88 27.27 14.34
N PRO A 216 22.90 26.91 15.14
CA PRO A 216 22.85 25.81 16.09
C PRO A 216 21.80 25.96 17.21
N ASP A 217 21.16 27.13 17.37
CA ASP A 217 20.40 27.47 18.58
C ASP A 217 18.92 27.88 18.34
N ALA A 218 18.31 27.52 17.21
CA ALA A 218 16.93 27.91 16.94
C ALA A 218 15.91 27.04 17.72
N VAL A 219 15.30 27.65 18.74
CA VAL A 219 14.15 27.13 19.50
C VAL A 219 12.91 27.09 18.60
N ILE A 220 12.26 25.93 18.52
CA ILE A 220 10.95 25.78 17.90
C ILE A 220 9.93 26.30 18.91
N LEU A 221 9.21 27.35 18.53
CA LEU A 221 8.14 27.93 19.35
C LEU A 221 6.92 26.99 19.33
N GLU A 222 6.39 26.75 20.52
CA GLU A 222 5.18 25.96 20.83
C GLU A 222 3.91 26.51 20.15
#